data_AF-A0A5C7PQ08-F1
#
_entry.id   AF-A0A5C7PQ08-F1
#
_cell.length_a   1.000
_cell.length_b   1.000
_cell.length_c   1.000
_cell.angle_alpha   90.00
_cell.angle_beta   90.00
_cell.angle_gamma   90.00
#
_symmetry.space_group_name_H-M   'P 1'
#
loop_
_entity.id
_entity.type
_entity.pdbx_description
1 polymer ?
#
loop_
_entity_poly.entity_id
_entity_poly.type
_entity_poly.pdbx_seq_one_letter_code
_entity_poly.pdbx_strand_id
1 'polypeptide(L)'
;MLQQLQQLLLIVNLRKNYDGGSMRLSRAELEHHLQNSGMTFMTAENPSAQALTPNENATRNRQLEKDLSRLGAKFHRVRGRYGGNEESSYMIFHSDRVTPEVIEKLGAKYGQESVLHSVRGEHQLKYVSGPKAGMHHPGKGYTMSDDAPDYYSQARGVPKKFTAQLDFDRLERSEQSHRKEFVIDTDEGPVKVLFDHHPQPVKIQK
;
A
#
# COMPACT_ATOMS: atom_id res chain seq x y z
N MET A 1 31.12 1.40 -11.22
CA MET A 1 30.63 2.24 -12.33
C MET A 1 29.55 1.54 -13.16
N LEU A 2 29.77 0.30 -13.63
CA LEU A 2 28.80 -0.43 -14.49
C LEU A 2 27.44 -0.73 -13.82
N GLN A 3 27.43 -1.14 -12.55
CA GLN A 3 26.18 -1.38 -11.79
C GLN A 3 25.35 -0.11 -11.56
N GLN A 4 25.99 1.03 -11.31
CA GLN A 4 25.30 2.31 -11.14
C GLN A 4 24.65 2.77 -12.46
N LEU A 5 25.32 2.54 -13.60
CA LEU A 5 24.74 2.84 -14.92
C LEU A 5 23.55 1.94 -15.25
N GLN A 6 23.58 0.65 -14.87
CA GLN A 6 22.44 -0.26 -15.04
C GLN A 6 21.23 0.14 -14.18
N GLN A 7 21.45 0.54 -12.91
CA GLN A 7 20.39 1.09 -12.07
C GLN A 7 19.83 2.40 -12.62
N LEU A 8 20.69 3.31 -13.10
CA LEU A 8 20.26 4.57 -13.69
C LEU A 8 19.44 4.35 -14.96
N LEU A 9 19.85 3.42 -15.82
CA LEU A 9 19.11 3.06 -17.04
C LEU A 9 17.75 2.45 -16.71
N LEU A 10 17.67 1.61 -15.68
CA LEU A 10 16.42 1.05 -15.16
C LEU A 10 15.50 2.18 -14.68
N ILE A 11 16.01 3.11 -13.87
CA ILE A 11 15.25 4.27 -13.35
C ILE A 11 14.73 5.17 -14.50
N VAL A 12 15.55 5.41 -15.53
CA VAL A 12 15.17 6.22 -16.69
C VAL A 12 14.09 5.54 -17.53
N ASN A 13 14.20 4.22 -17.74
CA ASN A 13 13.18 3.44 -18.45
C ASN A 13 11.87 3.36 -17.66
N LEU A 14 11.94 3.22 -16.33
CA LEU A 14 10.78 3.26 -15.45
C LEU A 14 10.04 4.61 -15.53
N ARG A 15 10.74 5.74 -15.73
CA ARG A 15 10.11 7.07 -15.81
C ARG A 15 9.38 7.34 -17.13
N LYS A 16 9.82 6.76 -18.26
CA LYS A 16 9.24 7.04 -19.58
C LYS A 16 7.91 6.36 -19.86
N ASN A 17 7.50 5.36 -19.07
CA ASN A 17 6.37 4.48 -19.41
C ASN A 17 5.10 4.70 -18.57
N TYR A 18 5.04 5.71 -17.70
CA TYR A 18 3.88 5.91 -16.79
C TYR A 18 2.77 6.78 -17.40
N ASP A 19 2.03 6.24 -18.37
CA ASP A 19 0.72 6.78 -18.81
C ASP A 19 -0.41 5.93 -18.23
N GLY A 20 -0.72 6.12 -16.94
CA GLY A 20 -2.02 5.82 -16.29
C GLY A 20 -2.63 4.41 -16.38
N GLY A 21 -2.01 3.44 -17.04
CA GLY A 21 -2.53 2.12 -17.32
C GLY A 21 -1.65 1.00 -16.75
N SER A 22 -2.30 -0.08 -16.30
CA SER A 22 -1.67 -1.30 -15.77
C SER A 22 -0.62 -1.87 -16.73
N MET A 23 0.65 -1.51 -16.56
CA MET A 23 1.75 -2.08 -17.33
C MET A 23 2.13 -3.49 -16.86
N ARG A 24 2.63 -4.32 -17.78
CA ARG A 24 3.33 -5.56 -17.45
C ARG A 24 4.66 -5.19 -16.78
N LEU A 25 4.93 -5.80 -15.63
CA LEU A 25 6.24 -5.71 -14.98
C LEU A 25 7.14 -6.83 -15.47
N SER A 26 8.40 -6.51 -15.77
CA SER A 26 9.44 -7.53 -15.82
C SER A 26 9.78 -8.01 -14.41
N ARG A 27 10.42 -9.18 -14.32
CA ARG A 27 10.89 -9.72 -13.05
C ARG A 27 11.84 -8.77 -12.32
N ALA A 28 12.79 -8.17 -13.04
CA ALA A 28 13.78 -7.28 -12.46
C ALA A 28 13.13 -5.98 -11.94
N GLU A 29 12.14 -5.43 -12.64
CA GLU A 29 11.39 -4.26 -12.16
C GLU A 29 10.58 -4.59 -10.92
N LEU A 30 9.91 -5.76 -10.88
CA LEU A 30 9.21 -6.21 -9.69
C LEU A 30 10.16 -6.33 -8.50
N GLU A 31 11.27 -7.06 -8.64
CA GLU A 31 12.26 -7.22 -7.56
C GLU A 31 12.82 -5.87 -7.10
N HIS A 32 13.12 -4.96 -8.03
CA HIS A 32 13.55 -3.60 -7.71
C HIS A 32 12.50 -2.84 -6.90
N HIS A 33 11.24 -2.89 -7.31
CA HIS A 33 10.15 -2.24 -6.59
C HIS A 33 9.99 -2.82 -5.18
N LEU A 34 9.92 -4.14 -5.05
CA LEU A 34 9.76 -4.83 -3.76
C LEU A 34 10.86 -4.44 -2.76
N GLN A 35 12.09 -4.23 -3.24
CA GLN A 35 13.24 -3.90 -2.38
C GLN A 35 13.44 -2.40 -2.12
N ASN A 36 13.00 -1.52 -3.03
CA ASN A 36 13.43 -0.11 -3.00
C ASN A 36 12.28 0.90 -2.94
N SER A 37 11.03 0.48 -3.19
CA SER A 37 9.87 1.38 -3.26
C SER A 37 8.98 1.29 -2.03
N GLY A 38 8.16 2.33 -1.82
CA GLY A 38 6.99 2.29 -0.95
C GLY A 38 5.76 1.89 -1.76
N MET A 39 4.99 0.91 -1.28
CA MET A 39 3.80 0.42 -1.94
C MET A 39 2.76 -0.13 -0.95
N THR A 40 1.51 -0.23 -1.41
CA THR A 40 0.41 -0.89 -0.72
C THR A 40 -0.23 -1.94 -1.63
N PHE A 41 -0.56 -3.09 -1.07
CA PHE A 41 -1.41 -4.09 -1.72
C PHE A 41 -2.82 -4.01 -1.15
N MET A 42 -3.81 -3.89 -2.04
CA MET A 42 -5.21 -3.76 -1.66
C MET A 42 -6.14 -4.32 -2.73
N THR A 43 -7.29 -4.85 -2.30
CA THR A 43 -8.44 -5.17 -3.15
C THR A 43 -9.71 -4.50 -2.62
N ALA A 44 -10.76 -4.43 -3.44
CA ALA A 44 -12.12 -4.11 -3.00
C ALA A 44 -13.03 -5.35 -2.97
N GLU A 45 -12.49 -6.52 -3.28
CA GLU A 45 -13.22 -7.80 -3.26
C GLU A 45 -13.50 -8.26 -1.84
N ASN A 46 -14.54 -9.08 -1.70
CA ASN A 46 -14.92 -9.77 -0.47
C ASN A 46 -14.92 -8.86 0.81
N PRO A 47 -15.62 -7.72 0.77
CA PRO A 47 -15.62 -6.76 1.87
C PRO A 47 -16.09 -7.41 3.18
N SER A 48 -15.46 -7.04 4.29
CA SER A 48 -15.79 -7.54 5.63
C SER A 48 -15.74 -9.07 5.71
N ALA A 49 -14.81 -9.69 4.96
CA ALA A 49 -14.66 -11.13 4.82
C ALA A 49 -15.90 -11.85 4.28
N GLN A 50 -16.82 -11.12 3.63
CA GLN A 50 -17.99 -11.68 3.00
C GLN A 50 -17.72 -11.97 1.53
N ALA A 51 -17.71 -13.25 1.15
CA ALA A 51 -17.58 -13.65 -0.24
C ALA A 51 -18.72 -13.07 -1.10
N LEU A 52 -18.37 -12.39 -2.17
CA LEU A 52 -19.32 -11.88 -3.17
C LEU A 52 -19.22 -12.66 -4.47
N THR A 53 -20.19 -12.45 -5.38
CA THR A 53 -20.09 -13.03 -6.71
C THR A 53 -18.95 -12.40 -7.53
N PRO A 54 -18.41 -13.10 -8.55
CA PRO A 54 -17.36 -12.55 -9.41
C PRO A 54 -17.72 -11.20 -10.05
N ASN A 55 -18.99 -11.00 -10.44
CA ASN A 55 -19.44 -9.75 -11.05
C ASN A 55 -19.51 -8.58 -10.07
N GLU A 56 -19.92 -8.84 -8.82
CA GLU A 56 -19.91 -7.84 -7.77
C GLU A 56 -18.48 -7.44 -7.41
N ASN A 57 -17.61 -8.43 -7.20
CA ASN A 57 -16.18 -8.24 -6.96
C ASN A 57 -15.52 -7.41 -8.08
N ALA A 58 -15.76 -7.78 -9.34
CA ALA A 58 -15.27 -7.02 -10.49
C ALA A 58 -15.81 -5.57 -10.54
N THR A 59 -17.07 -5.35 -10.15
CA THR A 59 -17.67 -4.01 -10.11
C THR A 59 -17.03 -3.15 -9.03
N ARG A 60 -16.82 -3.70 -7.82
CA ARG A 60 -16.15 -3.01 -6.72
C ARG A 60 -14.70 -2.68 -7.05
N ASN A 61 -13.96 -3.62 -7.64
CA ASN A 61 -12.58 -3.38 -8.07
C ASN A 61 -12.47 -2.32 -9.18
N ARG A 62 -13.41 -2.29 -10.13
CA ARG A 62 -13.47 -1.18 -11.11
C ARG A 62 -13.70 0.18 -10.44
N GLN A 63 -14.45 0.23 -9.34
CA GLN A 63 -14.68 1.46 -8.60
C GLN A 63 -13.43 1.87 -7.80
N LEU A 64 -12.72 0.90 -7.21
CA LEU A 64 -11.42 1.14 -6.59
C LEU A 64 -10.41 1.69 -7.60
N GLU A 65 -10.32 1.08 -8.79
CA GLU A 65 -9.45 1.56 -9.86
C GLU A 65 -9.73 3.01 -10.24
N LYS A 66 -11.00 3.39 -10.39
CA LYS A 66 -11.41 4.78 -10.67
C LYS A 66 -10.99 5.73 -9.56
N ASP A 67 -11.13 5.32 -8.30
CA ASP A 67 -10.72 6.15 -7.16
C ASP A 67 -9.20 6.30 -7.08
N LEU A 68 -8.45 5.23 -7.35
CA LEU A 68 -6.98 5.29 -7.46
C LEU A 68 -6.54 6.22 -8.60
N SER A 69 -7.17 6.13 -9.77
CA SER A 69 -6.89 7.03 -10.89
C SER A 69 -7.20 8.50 -10.55
N ARG A 70 -8.30 8.78 -9.84
CA ARG A 70 -8.64 10.14 -9.38
C ARG A 70 -7.62 10.72 -8.40
N LEU A 71 -7.01 9.87 -7.56
CA LEU A 71 -5.90 10.26 -6.69
C LEU A 71 -4.58 10.50 -7.44
N GLY A 72 -4.53 10.17 -8.74
CA GLY A 72 -3.28 10.16 -9.51
C GLY A 72 -2.34 9.03 -9.10
N ALA A 73 -2.88 7.96 -8.51
CA ALA A 73 -2.08 6.83 -8.05
C ALA A 73 -1.49 6.05 -9.22
N LYS A 74 -0.22 5.65 -9.05
CA LYS A 74 0.45 4.69 -9.92
C LYS A 74 0.23 3.30 -9.35
N PHE A 75 -0.27 2.36 -10.14
CA PHE A 75 -0.53 1.00 -9.67
C PHE A 75 -0.39 -0.05 -10.78
N HIS A 76 -0.15 -1.29 -10.36
CA HIS A 76 -0.27 -2.48 -11.22
C HIS A 76 -1.36 -3.40 -10.70
N ARG A 77 -2.08 -4.05 -11.62
CA ARG A 77 -2.95 -5.17 -11.26
C ARG A 77 -2.09 -6.37 -10.88
N VAL A 78 -2.43 -6.99 -9.76
CA VAL A 78 -1.80 -8.22 -9.26
C VAL A 78 -2.91 -9.21 -8.89
N ARG A 79 -2.62 -10.50 -8.95
CA ARG A 79 -3.50 -11.53 -8.39
C ARG A 79 -3.03 -11.86 -6.99
N GLY A 80 -3.91 -11.74 -6.02
CA GLY A 80 -3.68 -12.15 -4.64
C GLY A 80 -4.26 -13.53 -4.36
N ARG A 81 -3.74 -14.20 -3.34
CA ARG A 81 -4.45 -15.25 -2.63
C ARG A 81 -4.23 -15.09 -1.14
N TYR A 82 -5.31 -15.03 -0.38
CA TYR A 82 -5.28 -14.86 1.07
C TYR A 82 -6.42 -15.65 1.72
N GLY A 83 -6.10 -16.49 2.71
CA GLY A 83 -7.09 -17.28 3.43
C GLY A 83 -7.88 -18.24 2.52
N GLY A 84 -7.21 -18.78 1.49
CA GLY A 84 -7.80 -19.69 0.52
C GLY A 84 -8.55 -19.04 -0.65
N ASN A 85 -8.87 -17.74 -0.59
CA ASN A 85 -9.57 -17.02 -1.66
C ASN A 85 -8.58 -16.35 -2.61
N GLU A 86 -8.79 -16.53 -3.91
CA GLU A 86 -8.06 -15.77 -4.92
C GLU A 86 -8.79 -14.48 -5.26
N GLU A 87 -8.02 -13.41 -5.39
CA GLU A 87 -8.58 -12.06 -5.51
C GLU A 87 -7.84 -11.28 -6.59
N SER A 88 -8.56 -10.42 -7.30
CA SER A 88 -7.90 -9.39 -8.10
C SER A 88 -7.54 -8.24 -7.16
N SER A 89 -6.28 -7.80 -7.21
CA SER A 89 -5.76 -6.78 -6.29
C SER A 89 -4.90 -5.76 -7.05
N TYR A 90 -4.49 -4.72 -6.34
CA TYR A 90 -3.66 -3.64 -6.87
C TYR A 90 -2.40 -3.49 -6.02
N MET A 91 -1.24 -3.41 -6.68
CA MET A 91 0.01 -2.94 -6.09
C MET A 91 0.12 -1.45 -6.38
N ILE A 92 -0.06 -0.62 -5.35
CA ILE A 92 -0.21 0.83 -5.44
C ILE A 92 1.07 1.48 -4.91
N PHE A 93 1.74 2.31 -5.72
CA PHE A 93 2.97 2.99 -5.31
C PHE A 93 2.69 4.24 -4.49
N HIS A 94 3.49 4.42 -3.43
CA HIS A 94 3.44 5.62 -2.61
C HIS A 94 4.02 6.82 -3.35
N SER A 95 3.45 7.99 -3.07
CA SER A 95 3.92 9.29 -3.54
C SER A 95 3.46 10.38 -2.57
N ASP A 96 3.86 11.63 -2.79
CA ASP A 96 3.44 12.76 -1.96
C ASP A 96 1.91 12.92 -1.87
N ARG A 97 1.17 12.48 -2.89
CA ARG A 97 -0.30 12.52 -2.92
C ARG A 97 -0.96 11.21 -2.49
N VAL A 98 -0.22 10.11 -2.54
CA VAL A 98 -0.72 8.76 -2.29
C VAL A 98 0.10 8.17 -1.17
N THR A 99 -0.25 8.57 0.05
CA THR A 99 0.39 8.10 1.28
C THR A 99 -0.28 6.82 1.79
N PRO A 100 0.37 6.05 2.68
CA PRO A 100 -0.27 4.92 3.36
C PRO A 100 -1.65 5.26 3.93
N GLU A 101 -1.78 6.39 4.63
CA GLU A 101 -3.02 6.82 5.28
C GLU A 101 -4.16 7.10 4.28
N VAL A 102 -3.84 7.63 3.09
CA VAL A 102 -4.83 7.82 2.02
C VAL A 102 -5.35 6.47 1.54
N ILE A 103 -4.46 5.49 1.37
CA ILE A 103 -4.84 4.14 0.94
C ILE A 103 -5.56 3.38 2.05
N GLU A 104 -5.20 3.56 3.32
CA GLU A 104 -5.91 2.98 4.47
C GLU A 104 -7.37 3.45 4.52
N LYS A 105 -7.61 4.75 4.27
CA LYS A 105 -8.97 5.30 4.17
C LYS A 105 -9.76 4.68 3.02
N LEU A 106 -9.10 4.41 1.88
CA LEU A 106 -9.73 3.63 0.81
C LEU A 106 -9.99 2.19 1.25
N GLY A 107 -9.05 1.54 1.93
CA GLY A 107 -9.18 0.22 2.55
C GLY A 107 -10.48 0.10 3.34
N ALA A 108 -10.64 1.00 4.32
CA ALA A 108 -11.83 1.09 5.14
C ALA A 108 -13.10 1.38 4.32
N LYS A 109 -13.04 2.32 3.35
CA LYS A 109 -14.17 2.62 2.45
C LYS A 109 -14.67 1.39 1.69
N TYR A 110 -13.76 0.53 1.25
CA TYR A 110 -14.09 -0.70 0.53
C TYR A 110 -14.33 -1.90 1.44
N GLY A 111 -14.38 -1.69 2.76
CA GLY A 111 -14.68 -2.73 3.74
C GLY A 111 -13.54 -3.73 3.94
N GLN A 112 -12.30 -3.38 3.59
CA GLN A 112 -11.17 -4.25 3.88
C GLN A 112 -10.88 -4.23 5.39
N GLU A 113 -10.59 -5.41 5.94
CA GLU A 113 -10.14 -5.52 7.34
C GLU A 113 -8.72 -4.98 7.50
N SER A 114 -7.85 -5.29 6.54
CA SER A 114 -6.45 -4.87 6.53
C SER A 114 -5.94 -4.56 5.13
N VAL A 115 -4.83 -3.83 5.06
CA VAL A 115 -4.05 -3.58 3.85
C VAL A 115 -2.58 -3.87 4.13
N LEU A 116 -1.85 -4.36 3.12
CA LEU A 116 -0.43 -4.64 3.27
C LEU A 116 0.40 -3.48 2.73
N HIS A 117 1.04 -2.73 3.62
CA HIS A 117 2.06 -1.75 3.25
C HIS A 117 3.44 -2.40 3.20
N SER A 118 4.26 -2.00 2.24
CA SER A 118 5.65 -2.40 2.12
C SER A 118 6.50 -1.18 1.76
N VAL A 119 7.50 -0.88 2.57
CA VAL A 119 8.48 0.18 2.30
C VAL A 119 9.87 -0.42 2.34
N ARG A 120 10.52 -0.48 1.18
CA ARG A 120 11.90 -1.01 1.05
C ARG A 120 12.08 -2.40 1.67
N GLY A 121 11.10 -3.28 1.46
CA GLY A 121 11.10 -4.64 1.98
C GLY A 121 10.67 -4.78 3.44
N GLU A 122 10.37 -3.71 4.16
CA GLU A 122 9.73 -3.76 5.49
C GLU A 122 8.21 -3.70 5.33
N HIS A 123 7.49 -4.61 5.96
CA HIS A 123 6.05 -4.83 5.77
C HIS A 123 5.24 -4.49 6.99
N GLN A 124 4.03 -4.00 6.76
CA GLN A 124 2.99 -3.87 7.76
C GLN A 124 1.66 -4.33 7.17
N LEU A 125 1.14 -5.47 7.63
CA LEU A 125 -0.26 -5.83 7.40
C LEU A 125 -1.09 -5.07 8.42
N LYS A 126 -1.58 -3.90 8.02
CA LYS A 126 -2.23 -2.93 8.90
C LYS A 126 -3.73 -3.09 8.87
N TYR A 127 -4.33 -3.24 10.05
CA TYR A 127 -5.77 -3.32 10.24
C TYR A 127 -6.39 -1.93 10.13
N VAL A 128 -7.28 -1.74 9.16
CA VAL A 128 -7.93 -0.46 8.83
C VAL A 128 -9.39 -0.42 9.25
N SER A 129 -9.96 -1.56 9.62
CA SER A 129 -11.30 -1.68 10.18
C SER A 129 -11.39 -2.82 11.21
N GLY A 130 -12.54 -2.95 11.87
CA GLY A 130 -12.79 -4.01 12.86
C GLY A 130 -12.09 -3.80 14.22
N PRO A 131 -12.15 -4.80 15.11
CA PRO A 131 -11.64 -4.70 16.49
C PRO A 131 -10.13 -4.46 16.60
N LYS A 132 -9.38 -4.83 15.56
CA LYS A 132 -7.93 -4.65 15.47
C LYS A 132 -7.54 -3.33 14.79
N ALA A 133 -8.47 -2.47 14.41
CA ALA A 133 -8.18 -1.23 13.69
C ALA A 133 -7.08 -0.40 14.40
N GLY A 134 -6.06 0.01 13.64
CA GLY A 134 -4.88 0.70 14.16
C GLY A 134 -3.80 -0.23 14.73
N MET A 135 -3.95 -1.54 14.60
CA MET A 135 -2.89 -2.53 14.86
C MET A 135 -2.28 -3.02 13.53
N HIS A 136 -1.12 -3.66 13.58
CA HIS A 136 -0.50 -4.28 12.42
C HIS A 136 0.40 -5.47 12.79
N HIS A 137 0.55 -6.40 11.84
CA HIS A 137 1.60 -7.41 11.86
C HIS A 137 2.82 -6.87 11.08
N PRO A 138 4.01 -6.79 11.69
CA PRO A 138 5.22 -6.39 10.99
C PRO A 138 5.74 -7.55 10.13
N GLY A 139 6.68 -7.28 9.23
CA GLY A 139 7.34 -8.30 8.44
C GLY A 139 8.52 -7.75 7.68
N LYS A 140 9.36 -8.63 7.11
CA LYS A 140 10.52 -8.20 6.34
C LYS A 140 10.91 -9.18 5.23
N GLY A 141 11.13 -8.63 4.04
CA GLY A 141 11.61 -9.35 2.88
C GLY A 141 10.51 -10.13 2.17
N TYR A 142 10.88 -10.70 1.03
CA TYR A 142 9.98 -11.46 0.17
C TYR A 142 10.60 -12.80 -0.18
N THR A 143 9.76 -13.80 -0.35
CA THR A 143 10.13 -15.05 -1.01
C THR A 143 9.47 -15.09 -2.38
N MET A 144 10.20 -15.63 -3.37
CA MET A 144 9.71 -15.83 -4.73
C MET A 144 9.58 -17.33 -4.98
N SER A 145 8.39 -17.82 -5.31
CA SER A 145 8.12 -19.23 -5.56
C SER A 145 7.22 -19.40 -6.77
N ASP A 146 7.31 -20.55 -7.44
CA ASP A 146 6.32 -20.96 -8.43
C ASP A 146 5.07 -21.52 -7.70
N ASP A 147 5.31 -22.21 -6.58
CA ASP A 147 4.33 -22.91 -5.77
C ASP A 147 4.20 -22.26 -4.39
N ALA A 148 3.50 -21.13 -4.33
CA ALA A 148 2.95 -20.62 -3.07
C ALA A 148 1.45 -21.00 -3.02
N PRO A 149 1.02 -21.85 -2.07
CA PRO A 149 -0.37 -22.30 -1.99
C PRO A 149 -1.33 -21.21 -1.49
N ASP A 150 -0.85 -20.28 -0.66
CA ASP A 150 -1.62 -19.16 -0.11
C ASP A 150 -0.69 -17.98 0.26
N TYR A 151 -1.27 -16.86 0.70
CA TYR A 151 -0.57 -15.65 1.16
C TYR A 151 0.42 -15.08 0.13
N TYR A 152 0.04 -15.09 -1.13
CA TYR A 152 0.90 -14.59 -2.21
C TYR A 152 0.25 -13.48 -3.01
N SER A 153 1.10 -12.75 -3.72
CA SER A 153 0.73 -11.89 -4.83
C SER A 153 1.48 -12.33 -6.10
N GLN A 154 0.88 -12.09 -7.25
CA GLN A 154 1.46 -12.39 -8.55
C GLN A 154 1.24 -11.19 -9.48
N ALA A 155 2.34 -10.54 -9.88
CA ALA A 155 2.27 -9.38 -10.76
C ALA A 155 2.05 -9.80 -12.21
N ARG A 156 1.26 -9.04 -12.95
CA ARG A 156 1.01 -9.32 -14.37
C ARG A 156 2.33 -9.26 -15.17
N GLY A 157 2.67 -10.37 -15.83
CA GLY A 157 3.90 -10.49 -16.62
C GLY A 157 5.03 -11.22 -15.89
N VAL A 158 4.90 -11.45 -14.58
CA VAL A 158 5.84 -12.25 -13.80
C VAL A 158 5.16 -13.57 -13.40
N PRO A 159 5.63 -14.73 -13.89
CA PRO A 159 4.99 -16.01 -13.60
C PRO A 159 5.16 -16.42 -12.12
N LYS A 160 6.24 -15.97 -11.47
CA LYS A 160 6.51 -16.27 -10.07
C LYS A 160 5.53 -15.53 -9.14
N LYS A 161 5.12 -16.22 -8.08
CA LYS A 161 4.41 -15.66 -6.93
C LYS A 161 5.41 -15.08 -5.94
N PHE A 162 5.01 -14.04 -5.23
CA PHE A 162 5.79 -13.46 -4.15
C PHE A 162 4.97 -13.39 -2.86
N THR A 163 5.62 -13.71 -1.74
CA THR A 163 5.01 -13.73 -0.40
C THR A 163 5.80 -12.79 0.50
N ALA A 164 5.10 -11.79 1.06
CA ALA A 164 5.63 -10.96 2.13
C ALA A 164 5.82 -11.81 3.39
N GLN A 165 7.01 -11.76 3.97
CA GLN A 165 7.31 -12.52 5.19
C GLN A 165 6.81 -11.74 6.41
N LEU A 166 5.55 -11.94 6.76
CA LEU A 166 4.89 -11.33 7.91
C LEU A 166 5.12 -12.18 9.17
N ASP A 167 5.31 -11.50 10.29
CA ASP A 167 5.33 -12.07 11.63
C ASP A 167 3.91 -11.99 12.21
N PHE A 168 3.14 -13.07 12.04
CA PHE A 168 1.77 -13.16 12.54
C PHE A 168 1.67 -13.38 14.06
N ASP A 169 2.78 -13.75 14.72
CA ASP A 169 2.82 -13.92 16.17
C ASP A 169 2.99 -12.58 16.89
N ARG A 170 3.43 -11.55 16.17
CA ARG A 170 3.61 -10.19 16.67
C ARG A 170 2.52 -9.26 16.16
N LEU A 171 1.72 -8.71 17.08
CA LEU A 171 0.69 -7.71 16.78
C LEU A 171 0.99 -6.41 17.52
N GLU A 172 1.20 -5.34 16.76
CA GLU A 172 1.64 -4.05 17.31
C GLU A 172 0.65 -2.95 17.04
N ARG A 173 0.56 -1.98 17.95
CA ARG A 173 -0.16 -0.74 17.65
C ARG A 173 0.62 0.01 16.58
N SER A 174 -0.01 0.33 15.45
CA SER A 174 0.58 1.26 14.50
C SER A 174 0.85 2.55 15.27
N GLU A 175 2.09 3.06 15.19
CA GLU A 175 2.36 4.43 15.59
C GLU A 175 1.38 5.28 14.78
N GLN A 176 0.34 5.75 15.46
CA GLN A 176 -0.59 6.63 14.82
C GLN A 176 0.27 7.83 14.41
N SER A 177 0.21 8.23 13.14
CA SER A 177 0.70 9.54 12.69
C SER A 177 -0.15 10.60 13.39
N HIS A 178 0.08 10.74 14.70
CA HIS A 178 -0.63 11.59 15.62
C HIS A 178 0.40 12.61 16.06
N ARG A 179 0.20 13.83 15.56
CA ARG A 179 0.88 15.05 15.99
C ARG A 179 2.37 15.08 15.68
N LYS A 180 2.70 15.66 14.53
CA LYS A 180 3.96 16.39 14.46
C LYS A 180 3.80 17.64 15.33
N GLU A 181 4.41 17.60 16.51
CA GLU A 181 4.63 18.78 17.34
C GLU A 181 5.80 19.55 16.74
N PHE A 182 5.54 20.79 16.30
CA PHE A 182 6.60 21.72 15.94
C PHE A 182 6.71 22.78 17.02
N VAL A 183 7.93 23.04 17.47
CA VAL A 183 8.22 24.24 18.25
C VAL A 183 8.59 25.32 17.26
N ILE A 184 7.79 26.39 17.22
CA ILE A 184 8.09 27.59 16.44
C ILE A 184 8.56 28.64 17.44
N ASP A 185 9.80 29.08 17.31
CA ASP A 185 10.31 30.21 18.08
C ASP A 185 9.70 31.50 17.50
N THR A 186 8.97 32.24 18.34
CA THR A 186 8.39 33.54 18.01
C THR A 186 8.99 34.63 18.91
N ASP A 187 8.80 35.89 18.55
CA ASP A 187 9.26 37.04 19.36
C ASP A 187 8.63 37.07 20.77
N GLU A 188 7.52 36.34 20.98
CA GLU A 188 6.83 36.19 22.26
C GLU A 188 7.21 34.89 23.00
N GLY A 189 8.11 34.07 22.43
CA GLY A 189 8.58 32.80 22.97
C GLY A 189 8.22 31.57 22.12
N PRO A 190 8.64 30.36 22.54
CA PRO A 190 8.40 29.12 21.80
C PRO A 190 6.93 28.70 21.87
N VAL A 191 6.29 28.52 20.70
CA VAL A 191 4.91 28.04 20.56
C VAL A 191 4.92 26.61 20.02
N LYS A 192 4.22 25.71 20.71
CA LYS A 192 4.01 24.32 20.28
C LYS A 192 2.80 24.24 19.36
N VAL A 193 3.02 23.90 18.10
CA VAL A 193 1.96 23.70 17.09
C VAL A 193 1.74 22.21 16.87
N LEU A 194 0.50 21.77 17.09
CA LEU A 194 0.07 20.40 16.85
C LEU A 194 -0.68 20.35 15.51
N PHE A 195 -0.13 19.65 14.52
CA PHE A 195 -0.86 19.35 13.29
C PHE A 195 -1.59 18.02 13.43
N ASP A 196 -2.92 18.08 13.53
CA ASP A 196 -3.77 16.93 13.27
C ASP A 196 -4.06 16.91 11.76
N HIS A 197 -3.72 15.83 11.04
CA HIS A 197 -4.06 15.67 9.61
C HIS A 197 -5.56 15.42 9.35
N HIS A 198 -6.43 15.94 10.21
CA HIS A 198 -7.87 16.03 9.96
C HIS A 198 -8.21 17.36 9.27
N PRO A 199 -8.86 17.37 8.10
CA PRO A 199 -9.51 18.57 7.60
C PRO A 199 -10.79 18.78 8.41
N GLN A 200 -10.65 19.40 9.59
CA GLN A 200 -11.76 20.04 10.29
C GLN A 200 -11.28 21.43 10.75
N PRO A 201 -12.14 22.46 10.71
CA PRO A 201 -11.73 23.82 11.03
C PRO A 201 -11.34 23.92 12.50
N VAL A 202 -10.07 24.25 12.76
CA VAL A 202 -9.58 24.50 14.12
C VAL A 202 -10.18 25.82 14.59
N LYS A 203 -11.06 25.77 15.59
CA LYS A 203 -11.43 26.95 16.38
C LYS A 203 -10.20 27.40 17.15
N ILE A 204 -9.75 28.63 16.89
CA ILE A 204 -8.72 29.30 17.70
C ILE A 204 -9.35 29.56 19.08
N GLN A 205 -8.81 28.93 20.12
CA GLN A 205 -9.05 29.37 21.49
C GLN A 205 -7.98 30.40 21.85
N LYS A 206 -8.44 31.55 22.35
CA LYS A 206 -7.61 32.60 22.94
C LYS A 206 -7.19 32.22 24.35
#